data_AF-A0A519X3D3-F1
#
_entry.id   AF-A0A519X3D3-F1
#
_cell.length_a   1.000
_cell.length_b   1.000
_cell.length_c   1.000
_cell.angle_alpha   90.00
_cell.angle_beta   90.00
_cell.angle_gamma   90.00
#
_symmetry.space_group_name_H-M   'P 1'
#
loop_
_entity.id
_entity.type
_entity.pdbx_description
1 polymer ?
#
loop_
_entity_poly.entity_id
_entity_poly.type
_entity_poly.pdbx_seq_one_letter_code
_entity_poly.pdbx_strand_id
1 'polypeptide(L)'
;MKKLSVLLLIAFFMQSCDKENSADCAGLVCDAQFRFLTVNFVNKDGVGVAISNYSAVNLRTNEKVYSEYSASANTIPGTFIVLDDSYRTKLSAKGDDIKITGTFDDTKQTKSTTIKVANPVCGCHFEKISGEETIKFD
;
A
#
# COMPACT_ATOMS: atom_id res chain seq x y z
N MET A 1 52.89 17.05 7.73
CA MET A 1 52.39 15.89 6.98
C MET A 1 51.70 14.86 7.89
N LYS A 2 50.68 15.26 8.67
CA LYS A 2 49.92 14.34 9.57
C LYS A 2 48.40 14.53 9.49
N LYS A 3 47.90 15.51 8.73
CA LYS A 3 46.46 15.80 8.58
C LYS A 3 45.84 15.16 7.32
N LEU A 4 46.65 14.60 6.43
CA LEU A 4 46.18 13.95 5.20
C LEU A 4 45.77 12.48 5.41
N SER A 5 46.29 11.84 6.45
CA SER A 5 46.04 10.41 6.73
C SER A 5 44.66 10.11 7.31
N VAL A 6 43.97 11.12 7.86
CA VAL A 6 42.63 10.96 8.46
C VAL A 6 41.52 11.04 7.41
N LEU A 7 41.74 11.77 6.31
CA LEU A 7 40.74 11.90 5.24
C LEU A 7 40.54 10.60 4.44
N LEU A 8 41.57 9.75 4.38
CA LEU A 8 41.53 8.50 3.62
C LEU A 8 40.70 7.39 4.31
N LEU A 9 40.56 7.42 5.64
CA LEU A 9 39.81 6.41 6.38
C LEU A 9 38.28 6.56 6.27
N ILE A 10 37.79 7.78 5.99
CA ILE A 10 36.35 8.05 5.92
C ILE A 10 35.76 7.59 4.58
N ALA A 11 36.57 7.51 3.52
CA ALA A 11 36.13 7.10 2.19
C ALA A 11 35.82 5.59 2.06
N PHE A 12 36.35 4.75 2.96
CA PHE A 12 36.16 3.29 2.89
C PHE A 12 34.83 2.78 3.48
N PHE A 13 34.09 3.60 4.23
CA PHE A 13 32.84 3.17 4.87
C PHE A 13 31.58 3.31 3.99
N MET A 14 31.68 3.83 2.77
CA MET A 14 30.54 3.97 1.85
C MET A 14 30.33 2.79 0.89
N GLN A 15 30.96 1.64 1.15
CA GLN A 15 30.84 0.41 0.34
C GLN A 15 30.03 -0.71 1.01
N SER A 16 29.07 -0.37 1.88
CA SER A 16 27.99 -1.33 2.19
C SER A 16 27.03 -1.39 1.01
N CYS A 17 27.41 -2.14 -0.01
CA CYS A 17 26.48 -2.58 -1.05
C CYS A 17 25.42 -3.46 -0.39
N ASP A 18 24.18 -3.00 -0.37
CA ASP A 18 23.03 -3.87 -0.15
C ASP A 18 22.95 -4.85 -1.32
N LYS A 19 23.57 -6.03 -1.18
CA LYS A 19 23.25 -7.15 -2.04
C LYS A 19 21.81 -7.52 -1.72
N GLU A 20 20.90 -7.24 -2.67
CA GLU A 20 19.60 -7.90 -2.67
C GLU A 20 19.87 -9.40 -2.82
N ASN A 21 19.93 -10.09 -1.69
CA ASN A 21 19.94 -11.54 -1.68
C ASN A 21 18.61 -11.97 -2.31
N SER A 22 18.65 -12.52 -3.52
CA SER A 22 17.51 -13.20 -4.10
C SER A 22 17.20 -14.37 -3.18
N ALA A 23 16.18 -14.23 -2.33
CA ALA A 23 15.79 -15.31 -1.43
C ALA A 23 15.36 -16.51 -2.26
N ASP A 24 15.82 -17.70 -1.85
CA ASP A 24 15.34 -18.94 -2.44
C ASP A 24 13.97 -19.27 -1.83
N CYS A 25 12.92 -19.09 -2.64
CA CYS A 25 11.55 -19.42 -2.24
C CYS A 25 11.15 -20.85 -2.65
N ALA A 26 12.10 -21.70 -3.08
CA ALA A 26 11.80 -23.08 -3.46
C ALA A 26 11.22 -23.86 -2.27
N GLY A 27 10.10 -24.55 -2.50
CA GLY A 27 9.42 -25.33 -1.48
C GLY A 27 8.53 -24.51 -0.53
N LEU A 28 8.36 -23.21 -0.76
CA LEU A 28 7.37 -22.42 -0.04
C LEU A 28 5.96 -22.96 -0.31
N VAL A 29 5.28 -23.37 0.76
CA VAL A 29 3.87 -23.74 0.76
C VAL A 29 3.09 -22.59 1.38
N CYS A 30 2.17 -22.01 0.62
CA CYS A 30 1.27 -20.97 1.10
C CYS A 30 0.01 -21.57 1.71
N ASP A 31 -0.55 -20.87 2.70
CA ASP A 31 -1.89 -21.19 3.18
C ASP A 31 -2.95 -20.83 2.13
N ALA A 32 -4.18 -21.30 2.34
CA ALA A 32 -5.30 -21.07 1.43
C ALA A 32 -6.09 -19.78 1.75
N GLN A 33 -5.54 -18.87 2.55
CA GLN A 33 -6.19 -17.60 2.83
C GLN A 33 -6.13 -16.69 1.61
N PHE A 34 -7.08 -15.77 1.52
CA PHE A 34 -7.08 -14.74 0.50
C PHE A 34 -7.30 -13.40 1.19
N ARG A 35 -6.34 -12.49 1.07
CA ARG A 35 -6.34 -11.20 1.76
C ARG A 35 -6.93 -10.11 0.87
N PHE A 36 -7.61 -9.18 1.54
CA PHE A 36 -8.18 -7.97 0.95
C PHE A 36 -7.79 -6.78 1.81
N LEU A 37 -7.44 -5.66 1.17
CA LEU A 37 -7.33 -4.36 1.82
C LEU A 37 -8.63 -3.60 1.57
N THR A 38 -9.33 -3.24 2.65
CA THR A 38 -10.59 -2.50 2.57
C THR A 38 -10.41 -1.10 3.14
N VAL A 39 -11.03 -0.10 2.52
CA VAL A 39 -11.10 1.27 3.03
C VAL A 39 -12.56 1.69 3.14
N ASN A 40 -12.88 2.30 4.28
CA ASN A 40 -14.20 2.81 4.61
C ASN A 40 -14.21 4.34 4.55
N PHE A 41 -15.19 4.89 3.86
CA PHE A 41 -15.52 6.30 3.85
C PHE A 41 -16.75 6.51 4.71
N VAL A 42 -16.63 7.30 5.78
CA VAL A 42 -17.68 7.49 6.78
C VAL A 42 -17.94 8.97 7.07
N ASN A 43 -19.16 9.31 7.48
CA ASN A 43 -19.47 10.65 7.97
C ASN A 43 -18.92 10.88 9.40
N LYS A 44 -19.19 12.07 9.96
CA LYS A 44 -18.78 12.44 11.32
C LYS A 44 -19.29 11.51 12.43
N ASP A 45 -20.35 10.76 12.17
CA ASP A 45 -20.99 9.82 13.10
C ASP A 45 -20.51 8.36 12.89
N GLY A 46 -19.61 8.13 11.92
CA GLY A 46 -19.06 6.80 11.62
C GLY A 46 -19.92 5.97 10.68
N VAL A 47 -20.97 6.54 10.08
CA VAL A 47 -21.85 5.85 9.13
C VAL A 47 -21.25 5.92 7.73
N GLY A 48 -21.25 4.79 7.00
CA GLY A 48 -20.76 4.70 5.63
C GLY A 48 -21.53 5.61 4.67
N VAL A 49 -20.83 6.28 3.76
CA VAL A 49 -21.40 7.30 2.87
C VAL A 49 -21.23 6.98 1.39
N ALA A 50 -22.11 7.52 0.54
CA ALA A 50 -21.97 7.42 -0.91
C ALA A 50 -20.75 8.23 -1.40
N ILE A 51 -19.95 7.61 -2.26
CA ILE A 51 -18.69 8.16 -2.77
C ILE A 51 -18.70 8.16 -4.30
N SER A 52 -18.39 9.32 -4.89
CA SER A 52 -18.03 9.46 -6.29
C SER A 52 -16.54 9.73 -6.48
N ASN A 53 -16.09 9.66 -7.73
CA ASN A 53 -14.70 9.92 -8.14
C ASN A 53 -13.67 9.10 -7.37
N TYR A 54 -14.04 7.89 -6.95
CA TYR A 54 -13.14 6.98 -6.27
C TYR A 54 -11.91 6.69 -7.14
N SER A 55 -10.73 6.67 -6.50
CA SER A 55 -9.48 6.28 -7.13
C SER A 55 -8.53 5.68 -6.11
N ALA A 56 -7.86 4.60 -6.50
CA ALA A 56 -6.71 4.05 -5.80
C ALA A 56 -5.54 3.93 -6.77
N VAL A 57 -4.38 4.50 -6.42
CA VAL A 57 -3.20 4.55 -7.29
C VAL A 57 -1.96 4.18 -6.52
N ASN A 58 -1.16 3.26 -7.06
CA ASN A 58 0.18 2.98 -6.55
C ASN A 58 1.10 4.12 -6.98
N LEU A 59 1.63 4.88 -6.02
CA LEU A 59 2.44 6.07 -6.31
C LEU A 59 3.82 5.76 -6.88
N ARG A 60 4.33 4.53 -6.71
CA ARG A 60 5.61 4.11 -7.31
C ARG A 60 5.47 3.83 -8.80
N THR A 61 4.40 3.15 -9.20
CA THR A 61 4.18 2.73 -10.61
C THR A 61 3.25 3.66 -11.37
N ASN A 62 2.53 4.54 -10.66
CA ASN A 62 1.44 5.36 -11.17
C ASN A 62 0.29 4.55 -11.81
N GLU A 63 0.22 3.24 -11.51
CA GLU A 63 -0.87 2.39 -11.96
C GLU A 63 -2.08 2.54 -11.04
N LYS A 64 -3.28 2.53 -11.65
CA LYS A 64 -4.51 2.33 -10.89
C LYS A 64 -4.49 0.94 -10.26
N VAL A 65 -4.89 0.88 -9.00
CA VAL A 65 -5.08 -0.35 -8.26
C VAL A 65 -6.56 -0.70 -8.31
N TYR A 66 -6.87 -1.94 -8.63
CA TYR A 66 -8.23 -2.44 -8.74
C TYR A 66 -8.28 -3.90 -8.31
N SER A 67 -9.31 -4.24 -7.53
CA SER A 67 -9.68 -5.61 -7.21
C SER A 67 -10.86 -6.03 -8.08
N GLU A 68 -10.79 -7.21 -8.69
CA GLU A 68 -11.92 -7.81 -9.42
C GLU A 68 -13.15 -8.01 -8.51
N TYR A 69 -12.93 -8.12 -7.20
CA TYR A 69 -13.98 -8.26 -6.19
C TYR A 69 -14.57 -6.93 -5.71
N SER A 70 -14.04 -5.79 -6.16
CA SER A 70 -14.54 -4.46 -5.75
C SER A 70 -16.04 -4.26 -6.04
N ALA A 71 -16.58 -4.91 -7.07
CA ALA A 71 -18.01 -4.90 -7.38
C ALA A 71 -18.90 -5.41 -6.23
N SER A 72 -18.40 -6.35 -5.42
CA SER A 72 -19.14 -6.91 -4.27
C SER A 72 -19.11 -5.99 -3.04
N ALA A 73 -17.98 -5.32 -2.77
CA ALA A 73 -17.86 -4.33 -1.69
C ALA A 73 -18.69 -3.07 -1.93
N ASN A 74 -18.93 -2.71 -3.20
CA ASN A 74 -19.80 -1.59 -3.60
C ASN A 74 -21.27 -1.74 -3.13
N THR A 75 -21.67 -2.88 -2.56
CA THR A 75 -23.00 -3.07 -1.95
C THR A 75 -23.14 -2.47 -0.55
N ILE A 76 -22.02 -2.18 0.13
CA ILE A 76 -22.00 -1.50 1.43
C ILE A 76 -21.56 -0.04 1.20
N PRO A 77 -22.42 0.96 1.47
CA PRO A 77 -22.08 2.37 1.27
C PRO A 77 -20.74 2.74 1.92
N GLY A 78 -19.86 3.36 1.13
CA GLY A 78 -18.56 3.86 1.58
C GLY A 78 -17.48 2.79 1.74
N THR A 79 -17.74 1.50 1.50
CA THR A 79 -16.75 0.43 1.64
C THR A 79 -16.16 0.06 0.29
N PHE A 80 -14.83 0.08 0.17
CA PHE A 80 -14.11 -0.25 -1.07
C PHE A 80 -13.02 -1.27 -0.79
N ILE A 81 -12.99 -2.36 -1.56
CA ILE A 81 -11.80 -3.21 -1.66
C ILE A 81 -10.81 -2.49 -2.56
N VAL A 82 -9.72 -2.01 -1.95
CA VAL A 82 -8.65 -1.28 -2.63
C VAL A 82 -7.80 -2.23 -3.46
N LEU A 83 -7.41 -3.37 -2.87
CA LEU A 83 -6.63 -4.42 -3.52
C LEU A 83 -6.82 -5.76 -2.81
N ASP A 84 -6.40 -6.83 -3.49
CA ASP A 84 -6.36 -8.19 -2.98
C ASP A 84 -5.08 -8.90 -3.42
N ASP A 85 -4.91 -10.17 -3.02
CA ASP A 85 -3.70 -10.94 -3.32
C ASP A 85 -3.41 -11.10 -4.82
N SER A 86 -4.38 -10.91 -5.73
CA SER A 86 -4.12 -10.89 -7.18
C SER A 86 -3.19 -9.75 -7.60
N TYR A 87 -3.13 -8.65 -6.83
CA TYR A 87 -2.27 -7.50 -7.12
C TYR A 87 -0.84 -7.67 -6.54
N ARG A 88 -0.58 -8.71 -5.75
CA ARG A 88 0.69 -8.89 -4.99
C ARG A 88 1.95 -8.80 -5.85
N THR A 89 1.91 -9.33 -7.07
CA THR A 89 3.08 -9.39 -7.98
C THR A 89 3.49 -8.01 -8.50
N LYS A 90 2.63 -7.00 -8.35
CA LYS A 90 2.90 -5.61 -8.72
C LYS A 90 3.43 -4.79 -7.55
N LEU A 91 3.37 -5.30 -6.32
CA LEU A 91 3.85 -4.63 -5.12
C LEU A 91 5.35 -4.88 -4.91
N SER A 92 6.05 -3.88 -4.39
CA SER A 92 7.44 -4.07 -3.98
C SER A 92 7.56 -4.66 -2.57
N ALA A 93 8.67 -5.36 -2.31
CA ALA A 93 9.01 -5.82 -0.96
C ALA A 93 9.40 -4.68 -0.01
N LYS A 94 9.84 -3.53 -0.55
CA LYS A 94 10.21 -2.34 0.25
C LYS A 94 8.98 -1.52 0.69
N GLY A 95 7.81 -1.85 0.14
CA GLY A 95 6.57 -1.15 0.39
C GLY A 95 6.27 -0.09 -0.66
N ASP A 96 5.01 -0.04 -1.07
CA ASP A 96 4.43 0.89 -2.01
C ASP A 96 3.37 1.73 -1.31
N ASP A 97 3.32 3.02 -1.64
CA ASP A 97 2.29 3.92 -1.16
C ASP A 97 1.11 3.90 -2.12
N ILE A 98 -0.05 3.46 -1.61
CA ILE A 98 -1.31 3.46 -2.34
C ILE A 98 -2.10 4.68 -1.89
N LYS A 99 -2.28 5.66 -2.79
CA LYS A 99 -3.12 6.82 -2.53
C LYS A 99 -4.56 6.48 -2.88
N ILE A 100 -5.43 6.54 -1.89
CA ILE A 100 -6.88 6.37 -2.05
C ILE A 100 -7.55 7.73 -1.95
N THR A 101 -8.48 8.02 -2.86
CA THR A 101 -9.24 9.28 -2.90
C THR A 101 -10.71 8.97 -3.14
N GLY A 102 -11.59 9.74 -2.51
CA GLY A 102 -13.02 9.70 -2.74
C GLY A 102 -13.68 11.04 -2.43
N THR A 103 -14.76 11.34 -3.17
CA THR A 103 -15.60 12.52 -2.97
C THR A 103 -16.91 12.11 -2.32
N PHE A 104 -17.23 12.66 -1.15
CA PHE A 104 -18.53 12.46 -0.52
C PHE A 104 -19.62 13.16 -1.34
N ASP A 105 -20.60 12.38 -1.80
CA ASP A 105 -21.65 12.87 -2.70
C ASP A 105 -22.50 13.99 -2.10
N ASP A 106 -22.78 13.96 -0.80
CA ASP A 106 -23.68 14.95 -0.18
C ASP A 106 -22.97 16.31 0.01
N THR A 107 -21.76 16.29 0.58
CA THR A 107 -21.02 17.52 0.91
C THR A 107 -20.09 18.00 -0.19
N LYS A 108 -19.86 17.16 -1.21
CA LYS A 108 -18.84 17.34 -2.25
C LYS A 108 -17.41 17.47 -1.72
N GLN A 109 -17.18 17.16 -0.44
CA GLN A 109 -15.86 17.14 0.15
C GLN A 109 -15.07 15.96 -0.44
N THR A 110 -13.85 16.23 -0.89
CA THR A 110 -12.92 15.17 -1.32
C THR A 110 -11.88 14.95 -0.25
N LYS A 111 -11.69 13.70 0.17
CA LYS A 111 -10.63 13.31 1.11
C LYS A 111 -9.77 12.22 0.49
N SER A 112 -8.52 12.16 0.93
CA SER A 112 -7.57 11.14 0.54
C SER A 112 -6.84 10.59 1.76
N THR A 113 -6.42 9.33 1.66
CA THR A 113 -5.46 8.70 2.58
C THR A 113 -4.39 8.00 1.76
N THR A 114 -3.26 7.72 2.39
CA THR A 114 -2.20 6.89 1.81
C THR A 114 -1.96 5.70 2.71
N ILE A 115 -2.05 4.50 2.14
CA ILE A 115 -1.77 3.25 2.83
C ILE A 115 -0.50 2.66 2.24
N LYS A 116 0.46 2.32 3.10
CA LYS A 116 1.67 1.63 2.68
C LYS A 116 1.43 0.12 2.74
N VAL A 117 1.67 -0.56 1.63
CA VAL A 117 1.56 -2.02 1.51
C VAL A 117 2.82 -2.61 0.91
N ALA A 118 3.19 -3.83 1.29
CA ALA A 118 4.31 -4.55 0.70
C ALA A 118 3.89 -5.95 0.29
N ASN A 119 4.63 -6.51 -0.68
CA ASN A 119 4.66 -7.95 -0.89
C ASN A 119 6.05 -8.44 -0.44
N PRO A 120 6.19 -8.99 0.79
CA PRO A 120 7.47 -9.47 1.30
C PRO A 120 8.14 -10.45 0.34
N VAL A 121 9.48 -10.53 0.42
CA VAL A 121 10.21 -11.55 -0.33
C VAL A 121 9.77 -12.93 0.16
N CYS A 122 9.39 -13.82 -0.76
CA CYS A 122 8.74 -15.10 -0.45
C CYS A 122 7.41 -14.94 0.33
N GLY A 123 6.71 -13.81 0.19
CA GLY A 123 5.40 -13.57 0.78
C GLY A 123 4.29 -14.31 0.02
N CYS A 124 3.46 -15.03 0.78
CA CYS A 124 2.23 -15.63 0.25
C CYS A 124 1.13 -14.58 0.02
N HIS A 125 1.11 -13.55 0.87
CA HIS A 125 0.16 -12.45 0.80
C HIS A 125 0.89 -11.12 0.85
N PHE A 126 0.20 -10.07 0.41
CA PHE A 126 0.63 -8.72 0.74
C PHE A 126 0.38 -8.42 2.23
N GLU A 127 1.05 -7.38 2.71
CA GLU A 127 0.93 -6.87 4.07
C GLU A 127 0.65 -5.38 4.04
N LYS A 128 -0.26 -4.92 4.90
CA LYS A 128 -0.40 -3.50 5.22
C LYS A 128 0.68 -3.13 6.25
N ILE A 129 1.51 -2.16 5.90
CA ILE A 129 2.56 -1.63 6.78
C ILE A 129 2.01 -0.48 7.63
N SER A 130 1.31 0.47 7.01
CA SER A 130 0.78 1.65 7.72
C SER A 130 -0.34 2.35 6.93
N GLY A 131 -0.99 3.33 7.56
CA GLY A 131 -2.06 4.13 6.96
C GLY A 131 -3.45 3.81 7.51
N GLU A 132 -4.35 4.77 7.40
CA GLU A 132 -5.73 4.66 7.89
C GLU A 132 -6.62 3.97 6.88
N GLU A 133 -7.43 3.01 7.35
CA GLU A 133 -8.45 2.32 6.55
C GLU A 133 -9.84 2.95 6.70
N THR A 134 -9.95 4.03 7.47
CA THR A 134 -11.21 4.76 7.64
C THR A 134 -10.96 6.24 7.39
N ILE A 135 -11.63 6.77 6.37
CA ILE A 135 -11.59 8.18 5.99
C ILE A 135 -12.89 8.82 6.46
N LYS A 136 -12.78 9.67 7.49
CA LYS A 136 -13.92 10.33 8.12
C LYS A 136 -14.14 11.72 7.52
N PHE A 137 -15.33 11.99 7.00
CA PHE A 137 -15.77 13.32 6.57
C PHE A 137 -16.31 14.15 7.75
N ASP A 138 -16.29 15.47 7.57
CA ASP A 138 -16.69 16.43 8.60
C ASP A 138 -18.22 16.60 8.68
#